data_AF-A0A9P1GKW8-F1
#
_entry.id   AF-A0A9P1GKW8-F1
#
_cell.length_a   1.000
_cell.length_b   1.000
_cell.length_c   1.000
_cell.angle_alpha   90.00
_cell.angle_beta   90.00
_cell.angle_gamma   90.00
#
_symmetry.space_group_name_H-M   'P 1'
#
loop_
_entity.id
_entity.type
_entity.pdbx_description
1 polymer ?
#
loop_
_entity_poly.entity_id
_entity_poly.type
_entity_poly.pdbx_seq_one_letter_code
_entity_poly.pdbx_strand_id
1 'polypeptide(L)'
;MMRFRLDSWWFGVPLLTRGPLIALPIVLATDYPAVQTVWVTFILLCFLACQALAWPWKVPLLNALDCWMSYCIMILVAASALYLEPINKEGVVADFVDNFNTGIMVVIFSSISSMIIMAVCALFHRAAMGGNSEYAVFNLGRTPNPDVLAQKMKEMAELLGQMETKEVEKAFDALAVFDTRRIMNFMTMMSSEVLTGRSDLAYGTRVSSASFQAKAKATKEEVKPAEGGATATV
;
A
#
# COMPACT_ATOMS: atom_id res chain seq x y z
N MET A 1 14.48 -3.43 -0.17
CA MET A 1 13.79 -3.05 1.09
C MET A 1 12.36 -2.67 0.74
N MET A 2 11.36 -3.50 1.08
CA MET A 2 9.97 -3.22 0.74
C MET A 2 9.51 -1.96 1.49
N ARG A 3 9.21 -0.89 0.76
CA ARG A 3 8.76 0.39 1.32
C ARG A 3 7.26 0.33 1.59
N PHE A 4 6.88 -0.31 2.70
CA PHE A 4 5.53 -0.18 3.24
C PHE A 4 5.27 1.28 3.59
N ARG A 5 4.05 1.74 3.36
CA ARG A 5 3.62 3.02 3.94
C ARG A 5 3.61 2.82 5.46
N LEU A 6 4.33 3.66 6.19
CA LEU A 6 4.43 3.58 7.65
C LEU A 6 3.05 3.56 8.32
N ASP A 7 2.06 4.23 7.72
CA ASP A 7 0.68 4.29 8.19
C ASP A 7 -0.09 2.95 8.02
N SER A 8 0.46 1.99 7.28
CA SER A 8 -0.18 0.71 6.95
C SER A 8 0.69 -0.50 7.35
N TRP A 9 1.60 -0.34 8.31
CA TRP A 9 2.46 -1.42 8.82
C TRP A 9 1.68 -2.65 9.32
N TRP A 10 0.49 -2.41 9.89
CA TRP A 10 -0.40 -3.45 10.39
C TRP A 10 -0.92 -4.38 9.29
N PHE A 11 -0.89 -3.95 8.02
CA PHE A 11 -1.40 -4.72 6.88
C PHE A 11 -0.59 -6.01 6.64
N GLY A 12 0.64 -6.10 7.16
CA GLY A 12 1.40 -7.34 7.16
C GLY A 12 0.68 -8.48 7.89
N VAL A 13 -0.10 -8.18 8.93
CA VAL A 13 -0.84 -9.20 9.70
C VAL A 13 -1.96 -9.83 8.86
N PRO A 14 -2.92 -9.08 8.28
CA PRO A 14 -3.88 -9.62 7.31
C PRO A 14 -3.23 -10.43 6.19
N LEU A 15 -2.12 -9.94 5.62
CA LEU A 15 -1.44 -10.65 4.53
C LEU A 15 -0.94 -12.03 4.97
N LEU A 16 -0.39 -12.15 6.18
CA LEU A 16 0.07 -13.41 6.75
C LEU A 16 -1.08 -14.34 7.15
N THR A 17 -2.20 -13.79 7.63
CA THR A 17 -3.38 -14.59 8.02
C THR A 17 -4.19 -15.08 6.83
N ARG A 18 -4.04 -14.46 5.65
CA ARG A 18 -4.74 -14.85 4.41
C ARG A 18 -4.54 -16.33 4.06
N GLY A 19 -3.30 -16.82 4.09
CA GLY A 19 -2.98 -18.21 3.74
C GLY A 19 -3.69 -19.23 4.65
N PRO A 20 -3.49 -19.15 5.99
CA PRO A 20 -4.18 -20.02 6.94
C PRO A 20 -5.71 -19.93 6.85
N LEU A 21 -6.28 -18.74 6.67
CA LEU A 21 -7.73 -18.56 6.55
C LEU A 21 -8.29 -19.22 5.27
N ILE A 22 -7.56 -19.18 4.15
CA ILE A 22 -7.98 -19.88 2.91
C ILE A 22 -7.88 -21.40 3.06
N ALA A 23 -6.92 -21.91 3.84
CA ALA A 23 -6.77 -23.34 4.08
C ALA A 23 -7.84 -23.93 5.02
N LEU A 24 -8.40 -23.11 5.92
CA LEU A 24 -9.37 -23.56 6.92
C LEU A 24 -10.66 -24.18 6.33
N PRO A 25 -11.34 -23.59 5.32
CA PRO A 25 -12.49 -24.21 4.67
C PRO A 25 -12.20 -25.60 4.09
N ILE A 26 -11.01 -25.79 3.53
CA ILE A 26 -10.59 -27.06 2.92
C ILE A 26 -10.53 -28.18 3.97
N VAL A 27 -10.08 -27.85 5.18
CA VAL A 27 -9.97 -28.80 6.29
C VAL A 27 -11.30 -29.04 6.99
N LEU A 28 -12.14 -28.01 7.14
CA LEU A 28 -13.40 -28.13 7.89
C LEU A 28 -14.56 -28.72 7.09
N ALA A 29 -14.59 -28.50 5.78
CA ALA A 29 -15.71 -28.88 4.92
C ALA A 29 -15.28 -29.83 3.80
N THR A 30 -14.43 -30.82 4.11
CA THR A 30 -13.83 -31.75 3.14
C THR A 30 -14.85 -32.38 2.19
N ASP A 31 -16.06 -32.67 2.67
CA ASP A 31 -17.10 -33.39 1.94
C ASP A 31 -18.00 -32.47 1.09
N TYR A 32 -17.86 -31.14 1.23
CA TYR A 32 -18.75 -30.14 0.61
C TYR A 32 -17.96 -29.10 -0.20
N PRO A 33 -17.48 -29.43 -1.40
CA PRO A 33 -16.63 -28.54 -2.20
C PRO A 33 -17.33 -27.22 -2.60
N ALA A 34 -18.66 -27.23 -2.74
CA ALA A 34 -19.42 -26.01 -2.99
C ALA A 34 -19.33 -25.04 -1.81
N VAL A 35 -19.46 -25.56 -0.58
CA VAL A 35 -19.33 -24.76 0.65
C VAL A 35 -17.90 -24.24 0.80
N GLN A 36 -16.88 -25.06 0.51
CA GLN A 36 -15.48 -24.64 0.49
C GLN A 36 -15.28 -23.43 -0.43
N THR A 37 -15.82 -23.50 -1.65
CA THR A 37 -15.64 -22.45 -2.67
C THR A 37 -16.31 -21.14 -2.27
N VAL A 38 -17.52 -21.20 -1.70
CA VAL A 38 -18.22 -20.01 -1.18
C VAL A 38 -17.44 -19.37 -0.03
N TRP A 39 -16.92 -20.17 0.91
CA TRP A 39 -16.12 -19.66 2.03
C TRP A 39 -14.81 -19.02 1.57
N VAL A 40 -14.07 -19.68 0.67
CA VAL A 40 -12.84 -19.13 0.10
C VAL A 40 -13.11 -17.82 -0.63
N THR A 41 -14.19 -17.76 -1.43
CA THR A 41 -14.60 -16.54 -2.14
C THR A 41 -14.92 -15.40 -1.18
N PHE A 42 -15.66 -15.68 -0.10
CA PHE A 42 -15.97 -14.68 0.94
C PHE A 42 -14.72 -14.16 1.63
N ILE A 43 -13.78 -15.04 2.00
CA ILE A 43 -12.51 -14.67 2.61
C ILE A 43 -11.70 -13.78 1.65
N LEU A 44 -11.57 -14.18 0.37
CA LEU A 44 -10.86 -13.41 -0.65
C LEU A 44 -11.50 -12.04 -0.87
N LEU A 45 -12.84 -11.94 -0.86
CA LEU A 45 -13.55 -10.66 -1.00
C LEU A 45 -13.27 -9.73 0.18
N CYS A 46 -13.28 -10.24 1.42
CA CYS A 46 -12.90 -9.47 2.60
C CYS A 46 -11.47 -8.94 2.49
N PHE A 47 -10.52 -9.78 2.06
CA PHE A 47 -9.14 -9.35 1.84
C PHE A 47 -9.00 -8.31 0.73
N LEU A 48 -9.71 -8.49 -0.39
CA LEU A 48 -9.74 -7.54 -1.49
C LEU A 48 -10.28 -6.19 -1.02
N ALA A 49 -11.37 -6.17 -0.25
CA ALA A 49 -11.92 -4.94 0.33
C ALA A 49 -10.93 -4.26 1.28
N CYS A 50 -10.33 -5.01 2.21
CA CYS A 50 -9.30 -4.50 3.12
C CYS A 50 -8.11 -3.91 2.34
N GLN A 51 -7.65 -4.57 1.29
CA GLN A 51 -6.55 -4.12 0.45
C GLN A 51 -6.90 -2.85 -0.34
N ALA A 52 -8.11 -2.81 -0.92
CA ALA A 52 -8.63 -1.67 -1.66
C ALA A 52 -8.89 -0.45 -0.76
N LEU A 53 -9.08 -0.63 0.54
CA LEU A 53 -9.19 0.47 1.51
C LEU A 53 -7.83 0.89 2.07
N ALA A 54 -6.95 -0.07 2.36
CA ALA A 54 -5.69 0.21 3.03
C ALA A 54 -4.64 0.80 2.08
N TRP A 55 -4.56 0.36 0.82
CA TRP A 55 -3.49 0.73 -0.12
C TRP A 55 -2.10 0.64 0.53
N PRO A 56 -1.68 -0.58 0.94
CA PRO A 56 -0.49 -0.78 1.76
C PRO A 56 0.81 -0.35 1.08
N TRP A 57 0.83 -0.38 -0.25
CA TRP A 57 2.01 -0.08 -1.05
C TRP A 57 2.15 1.42 -1.28
N LYS A 58 3.39 1.93 -1.24
CA LYS A 58 3.68 3.34 -1.54
C LYS A 58 3.32 3.71 -2.99
N VAL A 59 3.50 2.78 -3.92
CA VAL A 59 3.25 2.99 -5.36
C VAL A 59 1.79 2.67 -5.66
N PRO A 60 0.95 3.64 -6.08
CA PRO A 60 -0.46 3.44 -6.41
C PRO A 60 -0.71 2.31 -7.41
N LEU A 61 0.12 2.22 -8.46
CA LEU A 61 0.02 1.17 -9.48
C LEU A 61 0.15 -0.23 -8.88
N LEU A 62 1.02 -0.42 -7.88
CA LEU A 62 1.21 -1.72 -7.26
C LEU A 62 -0.03 -2.15 -6.46
N ASN A 63 -0.71 -1.22 -5.78
CA ASN A 63 -1.99 -1.50 -5.14
C ASN A 63 -3.07 -1.89 -6.16
N ALA A 64 -3.15 -1.17 -7.27
CA ALA A 64 -4.10 -1.48 -8.34
C ALA A 64 -3.86 -2.88 -8.95
N LEU A 65 -2.58 -3.22 -9.23
CA LEU A 65 -2.21 -4.55 -9.74
C LEU A 65 -2.50 -5.66 -8.74
N ASP A 66 -2.23 -5.44 -7.46
CA ASP A 66 -2.50 -6.41 -6.40
C ASP A 66 -4.02 -6.66 -6.25
N CYS A 67 -4.83 -5.60 -6.36
CA CYS A 67 -6.29 -5.70 -6.38
C CYS A 67 -6.78 -6.42 -7.64
N TRP A 68 -6.20 -6.11 -8.80
CA TRP A 68 -6.51 -6.75 -10.07
C TRP A 68 -6.19 -8.26 -10.06
N MET A 69 -5.02 -8.65 -9.57
CA MET A 69 -4.65 -10.05 -9.42
C MET A 69 -5.58 -10.78 -8.44
N SER A 70 -5.89 -10.16 -7.31
CA SER A 70 -6.82 -10.75 -6.33
C SER A 70 -8.24 -10.90 -6.90
N TYR A 71 -8.69 -9.96 -7.72
CA TYR A 71 -9.94 -10.06 -8.47
C TYR A 71 -9.92 -11.21 -9.49
N CYS A 72 -8.84 -11.36 -10.27
CA CYS A 72 -8.68 -12.47 -11.22
C CYS A 72 -8.71 -13.83 -10.51
N ILE A 73 -8.02 -13.97 -9.37
CA ILE A 73 -8.04 -15.19 -8.55
C ILE A 73 -9.46 -15.47 -8.04
N MET A 74 -10.20 -14.45 -7.61
CA MET A 74 -11.57 -14.61 -7.15
C MET A 74 -12.49 -15.10 -8.28
N ILE A 75 -12.37 -14.55 -9.50
CA ILE A 75 -13.10 -15.06 -10.68
C ILE A 75 -12.71 -16.50 -10.98
N LEU A 76 -11.41 -16.83 -10.95
CA LEU A 76 -10.93 -18.19 -11.19
C LEU A 76 -11.53 -19.20 -10.20
N VAL A 77 -11.60 -18.84 -8.91
CA VAL A 77 -12.23 -19.67 -7.87
C VAL A 77 -13.73 -19.81 -8.13
N ALA A 78 -14.42 -18.72 -8.48
CA ALA A 78 -15.84 -18.76 -8.80
C ALA A 78 -16.15 -19.60 -10.06
N ALA A 79 -15.32 -19.49 -11.11
CA ALA A 79 -15.44 -20.30 -12.32
C ALA A 79 -15.14 -21.78 -12.04
N SER A 80 -14.20 -22.08 -11.14
CA SER A 80 -13.90 -23.45 -10.71
C SER A 80 -15.09 -24.10 -9.97
N ALA A 81 -15.95 -23.31 -9.32
CA ALA A 81 -17.18 -23.81 -8.71
C ALA A 81 -18.13 -24.46 -9.74
N LEU A 82 -18.07 -24.02 -11.01
CA LEU A 82 -18.94 -24.52 -12.08
C LEU A 82 -18.65 -25.98 -12.46
N TYR A 83 -17.46 -26.52 -12.14
CA TYR A 83 -17.16 -27.95 -12.34
C TYR A 83 -17.78 -28.87 -11.29
N LEU A 84 -18.28 -28.32 -10.19
CA LEU A 84 -18.80 -29.14 -9.09
C LEU A 84 -20.15 -29.76 -9.41
N GLU A 85 -20.89 -29.22 -10.38
CA GLU A 85 -22.16 -29.80 -10.81
C GLU A 85 -21.95 -30.98 -11.78
N PRO A 86 -22.50 -32.17 -11.48
CA PRO A 86 -22.35 -33.36 -12.32
C PRO A 86 -23.00 -33.24 -13.71
N ILE A 87 -23.79 -32.19 -13.94
CA ILE A 87 -24.51 -31.96 -15.20
C ILE A 87 -23.58 -31.46 -16.33
N ASN A 88 -22.39 -30.95 -16.01
CA ASN A 88 -21.50 -30.30 -16.98
C ASN A 88 -20.22 -31.07 -17.32
N LYS A 89 -20.06 -32.33 -16.89
CA LYS A 89 -18.79 -33.06 -17.07
C LYS A 89 -18.48 -33.48 -18.50
N GLU A 90 -19.47 -33.51 -19.39
CA GLU A 90 -19.29 -33.81 -20.81
C GLU A 90 -20.09 -32.81 -21.64
N GLY A 91 -19.41 -31.87 -22.31
CA GLY A 91 -20.05 -30.94 -23.23
C GLY A 91 -19.35 -29.59 -23.36
N VAL A 92 -19.94 -28.75 -24.20
CA VAL A 92 -19.46 -27.40 -24.57
C VAL A 92 -19.18 -26.50 -23.35
N VAL A 93 -19.86 -26.73 -22.23
CA VAL A 93 -19.68 -25.96 -20.99
C VAL A 93 -18.34 -26.27 -20.33
N ALA A 94 -17.92 -27.53 -20.26
CA ALA A 94 -16.62 -27.90 -19.69
C ALA A 94 -15.47 -27.28 -20.49
N ASP A 95 -15.51 -27.41 -21.82
CA ASP A 95 -14.52 -26.80 -22.73
C ASP A 95 -14.48 -25.27 -22.57
N PHE A 96 -15.64 -24.63 -22.39
CA PHE A 96 -15.71 -23.20 -22.13
C PHE A 96 -15.03 -22.82 -20.81
N VAL A 97 -15.33 -23.51 -19.71
CA VAL A 97 -14.74 -23.21 -18.40
C VAL A 97 -13.23 -23.48 -18.40
N ASP A 98 -12.76 -24.54 -19.08
CA ASP A 98 -11.34 -24.85 -19.24
C ASP A 98 -10.60 -23.74 -19.99
N ASN A 99 -11.16 -23.31 -21.12
CA ASN A 99 -10.59 -22.21 -21.92
C ASN A 99 -10.63 -20.88 -21.15
N PHE A 100 -11.71 -20.61 -20.43
CA PHE A 100 -11.88 -19.41 -19.63
C PHE A 100 -10.87 -19.34 -18.47
N ASN A 101 -10.73 -20.43 -17.71
CA ASN A 101 -9.74 -20.54 -16.64
C ASN A 101 -8.31 -20.46 -17.17
N THR A 102 -8.02 -21.12 -18.29
CA THR A 102 -6.73 -20.99 -18.97
C THR A 102 -6.44 -19.54 -19.36
N GLY A 103 -7.44 -18.83 -19.90
CA GLY A 103 -7.35 -17.41 -20.22
C GLY A 103 -7.04 -16.55 -18.99
N ILE A 104 -7.73 -16.77 -17.87
CA ILE A 104 -7.46 -16.06 -16.62
C ILE A 104 -6.05 -16.34 -16.10
N MET A 105 -5.59 -17.60 -16.15
CA MET A 105 -4.23 -17.95 -15.74
C MET A 105 -3.19 -17.20 -16.58
N VAL A 106 -3.37 -17.12 -17.91
CA VAL A 106 -2.48 -16.34 -18.79
C VAL A 106 -2.47 -14.87 -18.39
N VAL A 107 -3.62 -14.27 -18.08
CA VAL A 107 -3.72 -12.88 -17.62
C VAL A 107 -2.98 -12.69 -16.29
N ILE A 108 -3.13 -13.59 -15.32
CA ILE A 108 -2.42 -13.55 -14.04
C ILE A 108 -0.91 -13.64 -14.28
N PHE A 109 -0.45 -14.63 -15.04
CA PHE A 109 0.98 -14.79 -15.33
C PHE A 109 1.56 -13.58 -16.07
N SER A 110 0.84 -13.04 -17.06
CA SER A 110 1.28 -11.82 -17.76
C SER A 110 1.37 -10.61 -16.83
N SER A 111 0.45 -10.48 -15.87
CA SER A 111 0.44 -9.40 -14.88
C SER A 111 1.67 -9.53 -13.97
N ILE A 112 1.97 -10.74 -13.49
CA ILE A 112 3.16 -11.02 -12.68
C ILE A 112 4.44 -10.76 -13.48
N SER A 113 4.54 -11.24 -14.72
CA SER A 113 5.69 -10.98 -15.59
C SER A 113 5.90 -9.49 -15.83
N SER A 114 4.84 -8.73 -16.09
CA SER A 114 4.91 -7.28 -16.24
C SER A 114 5.43 -6.59 -14.97
N MET A 115 5.00 -7.06 -13.79
CA MET A 115 5.46 -6.56 -12.50
C MET A 115 6.95 -6.85 -12.27
N ILE A 116 7.41 -8.04 -12.64
CA ILE A 116 8.83 -8.41 -12.57
C ILE A 116 9.66 -7.53 -13.51
N ILE A 117 9.22 -7.35 -14.75
CA ILE A 117 9.89 -6.48 -15.72
C ILE A 117 9.97 -5.04 -15.18
N MET A 118 8.86 -4.50 -14.68
CA MET A 118 8.85 -3.17 -14.06
C MET A 118 9.78 -3.08 -12.85
N ALA A 119 9.82 -4.09 -11.99
CA ALA A 119 10.73 -4.14 -10.86
C ALA A 119 12.19 -4.14 -11.31
N VAL A 120 12.53 -4.94 -12.32
CA VAL A 120 13.87 -5.01 -12.92
C VAL A 120 14.25 -3.66 -13.54
N CYS A 121 13.37 -3.07 -14.36
CA CYS A 121 13.57 -1.74 -14.92
C CYS A 121 13.77 -0.68 -13.83
N ALA A 122 13.01 -0.75 -12.73
CA ALA A 122 13.15 0.16 -11.60
C ALA A 122 14.46 -0.03 -10.83
N LEU A 123 15.02 -1.25 -10.80
CA LEU A 123 16.34 -1.52 -10.21
C LEU A 123 17.48 -0.93 -11.04
N PHE A 124 17.42 -1.08 -12.38
CA PHE A 124 18.42 -0.52 -13.27
C PHE A 124 18.32 0.99 -13.40
N HIS A 125 17.10 1.51 -13.48
CA HIS A 125 16.84 2.94 -13.49
C HIS A 125 16.79 3.45 -12.04
N ARG A 126 17.96 3.58 -11.40
CA ARG A 126 18.11 4.03 -10.00
C ARG A 126 17.34 5.35 -9.68
N ALA A 127 16.99 6.13 -10.70
CA ALA A 127 16.14 7.32 -10.63
C ALA A 127 14.62 7.05 -10.53
N ALA A 128 14.15 5.80 -10.62
CA ALA A 128 12.75 5.43 -10.52
C ALA A 128 12.27 5.20 -9.06
N MET A 129 13.15 5.32 -8.07
CA MET A 129 12.84 4.95 -6.68
C MET A 129 12.94 6.12 -5.69
N GLY A 130 12.06 7.12 -5.85
CA GLY A 130 11.77 8.09 -4.78
C GLY A 130 12.12 9.55 -5.04
N GLY A 131 12.22 9.97 -6.31
CA GLY A 131 12.43 11.38 -6.69
C GLY A 131 11.26 11.95 -7.49
N ASN A 132 11.27 13.27 -7.68
CA ASN A 132 10.31 14.03 -8.49
C ASN A 132 10.15 13.55 -9.95
N SER A 133 11.06 12.71 -10.42
CA SER A 133 11.11 12.17 -11.77
C SER A 133 10.46 10.79 -11.91
N GLU A 134 9.65 10.37 -10.94
CA GLU A 134 8.91 9.10 -11.09
C GLU A 134 7.97 9.16 -12.29
N TYR A 135 7.99 8.10 -13.11
CA TYR A 135 7.12 8.04 -14.28
C TYR A 135 5.66 8.09 -13.85
N ALA A 136 4.86 8.93 -14.53
CA ALA A 136 3.44 9.14 -14.23
C ALA A 136 2.62 7.82 -14.19
N VAL A 137 3.07 6.80 -14.92
CA VAL A 137 2.45 5.47 -14.95
C VAL A 137 2.47 4.80 -13.56
N PHE A 138 3.56 4.92 -12.79
CA PHE A 138 3.65 4.31 -11.47
C PHE A 138 2.74 4.98 -10.44
N ASN A 139 2.55 6.29 -10.57
CA ASN A 139 1.73 7.09 -9.67
C ASN A 139 0.26 7.18 -10.09
N LEU A 140 -0.15 6.45 -11.14
CA LEU A 140 -1.49 6.53 -11.74
C LEU A 140 -1.90 7.99 -12.08
N GLY A 141 -0.91 8.84 -12.38
CA GLY A 141 -1.10 10.27 -12.51
C GLY A 141 0.21 11.05 -12.40
N ARG A 142 0.14 12.34 -12.74
CA ARG A 142 1.28 13.26 -12.57
C ARG A 142 1.36 13.71 -11.12
N THR A 143 2.52 13.53 -10.48
CA THR A 143 2.80 14.14 -9.19
C THR A 143 2.96 15.66 -9.37
N PRO A 144 2.32 16.50 -8.54
CA PRO A 144 2.50 17.94 -8.61
C PRO A 144 3.95 18.30 -8.33
N ASN A 145 4.46 19.35 -9.00
CA ASN A 145 5.81 19.83 -8.74
C ASN A 145 5.89 20.34 -7.27
N PRO A 146 6.85 19.87 -6.45
CA PRO A 146 7.01 20.24 -5.06
C PRO A 146 7.27 21.73 -4.87
N ASP A 147 7.88 22.42 -5.85
CA ASP A 147 8.06 23.87 -5.77
C ASP A 147 6.71 24.58 -5.81
N VAL A 148 5.83 24.15 -6.72
CA VAL A 148 4.45 24.66 -6.83
C VAL A 148 3.65 24.30 -5.58
N LEU A 149 3.80 23.07 -5.08
CA LEU A 149 3.12 22.63 -3.86
C LEU A 149 3.57 23.45 -2.63
N ALA A 150 4.88 23.69 -2.48
CA ALA A 150 5.44 24.49 -1.40
C ALA A 150 5.00 25.95 -1.50
N GLN A 151 4.96 26.53 -2.71
CA GLN A 151 4.44 27.87 -2.94
C GLN A 151 2.96 27.96 -2.55
N LYS A 152 2.12 27.05 -3.05
CA LYS A 152 0.68 27.03 -2.74
C LYS A 152 0.42 26.84 -1.25
N MET A 153 1.25 26.03 -0.58
CA MET A 153 1.15 25.84 0.86
C MET A 153 1.50 27.11 1.64
N LYS A 154 2.52 27.87 1.22
CA LYS A 154 2.86 29.16 1.83
C LYS A 154 1.76 30.20 1.62
N GLU A 155 1.24 30.31 0.40
CA GLU A 155 0.10 31.19 0.07
C GLU A 155 -1.11 30.85 0.95
N MET A 156 -1.44 29.57 1.11
CA MET A 156 -2.53 29.12 1.98
C MET A 156 -2.28 29.45 3.45
N ALA A 157 -1.06 29.28 3.95
CA ALA A 157 -0.70 29.62 5.33
C ALA A 157 -0.80 31.11 5.61
N GLU A 158 -0.42 31.96 4.65
CA GLU A 158 -0.54 33.41 4.74
C GLU A 158 -2.02 33.84 4.76
N LEU A 159 -2.84 33.28 3.87
CA LEU A 159 -4.28 33.54 3.84
C LEU A 159 -4.96 33.09 5.15
N LEU A 160 -4.64 31.90 5.65
CA LEU A 160 -5.16 31.42 6.93
C LEU A 160 -4.72 32.31 8.11
N GLY A 161 -3.52 32.88 8.04
CA GLY A 161 -3.02 33.84 9.04
C GLY A 161 -3.74 35.19 9.04
N GLN A 162 -4.44 35.53 7.95
CA GLN A 162 -5.22 36.77 7.82
C GLN A 162 -6.69 36.59 8.24
N MET A 163 -7.19 35.36 8.33
CA MET A 163 -8.59 35.06 8.69
C MET A 163 -8.81 35.07 10.20
N GLU A 164 -10.00 35.49 10.65
CA GLU A 164 -10.38 35.35 12.06
C GLU A 164 -10.63 33.86 12.40
N THR A 165 -10.23 33.41 13.59
CA THR A 165 -10.39 32.01 14.02
C THR A 165 -11.82 31.48 13.84
N LYS A 166 -12.84 32.31 14.09
CA LYS A 166 -14.26 31.94 13.93
C LYS A 166 -14.65 31.68 12.48
N GLU A 167 -14.05 32.39 11.52
CA GLU A 167 -14.29 32.17 10.11
C GLU A 167 -13.69 30.84 9.66
N VAL A 168 -12.49 30.52 10.15
CA VAL A 168 -11.83 29.23 9.90
C VAL A 168 -12.62 28.08 10.51
N GLU A 169 -13.13 28.23 11.73
CA GLU A 169 -14.01 27.24 12.39
C GLU A 169 -15.28 26.99 11.56
N LYS A 170 -15.96 28.06 11.15
CA LYS A 170 -17.15 27.96 10.29
C LYS A 170 -16.85 27.30 8.93
N ALA A 171 -15.67 27.56 8.37
CA ALA A 171 -15.24 26.92 7.13
C ALA A 171 -15.00 25.41 7.34
N PHE A 172 -14.40 25.01 8.45
CA PHE A 172 -14.23 23.59 8.80
C PHE A 172 -15.55 22.88 9.12
N ASP A 173 -16.50 23.55 9.75
CA ASP A 173 -17.85 23.01 10.01
C ASP A 173 -18.65 22.74 8.73
N ALA A 174 -18.35 23.50 7.67
CA ALA A 174 -18.97 23.28 6.36
C ALA A 174 -18.38 22.10 5.58
N LEU A 175 -17.22 21.56 6.01
CA LEU A 175 -16.58 20.44 5.33
C LEU A 175 -17.15 19.09 5.79
N ALA A 176 -17.11 18.11 4.89
CA ALA A 176 -17.45 16.74 5.25
C ALA A 176 -16.42 16.19 6.28
N VAL A 177 -16.89 15.30 7.17
CA VAL A 177 -16.07 14.64 8.20
C VAL A 177 -14.84 13.94 7.60
N PHE A 178 -14.96 13.44 6.37
CA PHE A 178 -13.86 12.81 5.66
C PHE A 178 -12.74 13.80 5.29
N ASP A 179 -13.11 15.00 4.84
CA ASP A 179 -12.16 16.03 4.43
C ASP A 179 -11.49 16.66 5.65
N THR A 180 -12.23 16.92 6.73
CA THR A 180 -11.65 17.42 7.99
C THR A 180 -10.62 16.44 8.55
N ARG A 181 -10.90 15.12 8.50
CA ARG A 181 -9.93 14.09 8.90
C ARG A 181 -8.69 14.08 7.99
N ARG A 182 -8.85 14.31 6.68
CA ARG A 182 -7.72 14.43 5.74
C ARG A 182 -6.85 15.64 6.04
N ILE A 183 -7.46 16.78 6.32
CA ILE A 183 -6.75 18.01 6.69
C ILE A 183 -5.98 17.81 8.00
N MET A 184 -6.60 17.20 9.02
CA MET A 184 -5.94 16.88 10.28
C MET A 184 -4.74 15.94 10.10
N ASN A 185 -4.88 14.90 9.28
CA ASN A 185 -3.76 14.00 8.95
C ASN A 185 -2.65 14.71 8.19
N PHE A 186 -3.00 15.60 7.26
CA PHE A 186 -2.04 16.43 6.53
C PHE A 186 -1.28 17.37 7.48
N MET A 187 -1.98 18.08 8.37
CA MET A 187 -1.35 18.93 9.38
C MET A 187 -0.41 18.14 10.30
N THR A 188 -0.85 16.96 10.75
CA THR A 188 -0.02 16.05 11.56
C THR A 188 1.23 15.63 10.80
N MET A 189 1.09 15.26 9.52
CA MET A 189 2.22 14.89 8.67
C MET A 189 3.20 16.05 8.50
N MET A 190 2.71 17.26 8.19
CA MET A 190 3.52 18.45 8.04
C MET A 190 4.26 18.81 9.33
N SER A 191 3.57 18.78 10.47
CA SER A 191 4.15 19.00 11.80
C SER A 191 5.28 17.99 12.07
N SER A 192 5.03 16.69 11.83
CA SER A 192 5.98 15.63 12.14
C SER A 192 7.22 15.56 11.23
N GLU A 193 7.09 15.92 9.96
CA GLU A 193 8.15 15.73 8.96
C GLU A 193 8.86 17.04 8.59
N VAL A 194 8.18 18.19 8.65
CA VAL A 194 8.74 19.49 8.26
C VAL A 194 9.16 20.33 9.46
N LEU A 195 8.41 20.29 10.56
CA LEU A 195 8.73 21.02 11.79
C LEU A 195 9.54 20.15 12.77
N THR A 196 10.60 19.53 12.28
CA THR A 196 11.46 18.65 13.08
C THR A 196 11.91 19.37 14.36
N GLY A 197 11.52 18.86 15.53
CA GLY A 197 11.93 19.39 16.84
C GLY A 197 10.81 19.91 17.75
N ARG A 198 9.55 19.95 17.29
CA ARG A 198 8.38 20.31 18.12
C ARG A 198 7.40 19.16 18.27
N SER A 199 7.64 18.29 19.26
CA SER A 199 6.79 17.14 19.58
C SER A 199 5.44 17.52 20.21
N ASP A 200 5.31 18.76 20.68
CA ASP A 200 4.11 19.36 21.25
C ASP A 200 2.98 19.54 20.24
N LEU A 201 3.29 19.52 18.94
CA LEU A 201 2.34 19.74 17.84
C LEU A 201 1.91 18.44 17.15
N ALA A 202 2.09 17.28 17.78
CA ALA A 202 1.66 16.00 17.24
C ALA A 202 0.18 15.74 17.57
N TYR A 203 -0.72 15.96 16.60
CA TYR A 203 -2.17 15.78 16.77
C TYR A 203 -2.64 14.32 16.68
N GLY A 204 -1.73 13.33 16.59
CA GLY A 204 -2.09 11.92 16.51
C GLY A 204 -0.92 10.94 16.66
N THR A 205 -1.25 9.67 16.86
CA THR A 205 -0.31 8.54 16.95
C THR A 205 0.20 8.14 15.57
N ARG A 206 1.19 8.88 15.06
CA ARG A 206 1.93 8.51 13.85
C ARG A 206 3.38 8.18 14.21
N VAL A 207 3.90 7.08 13.65
CA VAL A 207 5.32 6.75 13.76
C VAL A 207 6.09 7.65 12.80
N SER A 208 6.82 8.64 13.34
CA SER A 208 7.63 9.57 12.55
C SER A 208 8.78 8.87 11.84
N SER A 209 9.05 9.25 10.59
CA SER A 209 10.21 8.74 9.85
C SER A 209 11.55 9.12 10.51
N ALA A 210 11.57 10.26 11.21
CA ALA A 210 12.74 10.77 11.93
C ALA A 210 13.19 9.84 13.06
N SER A 211 12.28 9.07 13.67
CA SER A 211 12.61 8.09 14.71
C SER A 211 13.55 6.98 14.18
N PHE A 212 13.39 6.60 12.90
CA PHE A 212 14.28 5.64 12.24
C PHE A 212 15.63 6.25 11.86
N GLN A 213 15.64 7.53 11.47
CA GLN A 213 16.88 8.23 11.11
C GLN A 213 17.75 8.54 12.33
N ALA A 214 17.13 8.94 13.45
CA ALA A 214 17.84 9.19 14.71
C ALA A 214 18.56 7.92 15.20
N LYS A 215 17.89 6.77 15.12
CA LYS A 215 18.49 5.47 15.45
C LYS A 215 19.65 5.11 14.52
N ALA A 216 19.49 5.33 13.21
CA ALA A 216 20.56 5.07 12.24
C ALA A 216 21.80 5.97 12.45
N LYS A 217 21.58 7.25 12.85
CA LYS A 217 22.67 8.17 13.17
C LYS A 217 23.40 7.79 14.46
N ALA A 218 22.66 7.44 15.52
CA ALA A 218 23.23 6.99 16.79
C ALA A 218 24.13 5.76 16.61
N THR A 219 23.69 4.75 15.87
CA THR A 219 24.49 3.56 15.55
C THR A 219 25.77 3.89 14.76
N LYS A 220 25.76 4.97 13.95
CA LYS A 220 26.93 5.38 13.17
C LYS A 220 27.98 6.12 14.01
N GLU A 221 27.56 6.85 15.04
CA GLU A 221 28.45 7.54 15.97
C GLU A 221 29.12 6.57 16.95
N GLU A 222 28.43 5.50 17.35
CA GLU A 222 28.95 4.47 18.27
C GLU A 222 30.03 3.56 17.64
N VAL A 223 30.06 3.45 16.30
CA VAL A 223 31.00 2.60 15.56
C VAL A 223 32.28 3.36 15.14
N LYS A 224 32.47 4.61 15.59
CA LYS A 224 33.75 5.30 15.35
C LYS A 224 34.82 4.62 16.22
N PRO A 225 35.75 3.81 15.64
CA PRO A 225 36.73 3.09 16.43
C PRO A 225 37.56 4.10 17.21
N ALA A 226 37.79 3.85 18.50
CA ALA A 226 38.73 4.62 19.28
C ALA A 226 40.05 4.62 18.53
N GLU A 227 40.44 5.77 17.99
CA GLU A 227 41.73 5.94 17.33
C GLU A 227 42.79 5.57 18.35
N GLY A 228 43.37 4.39 18.17
CA GLY A 228 44.44 3.86 18.99
C GLY A 228 45.61 4.81 18.93
N GLY A 229 45.89 5.48 20.05
CA GLY A 229 47.14 6.16 20.29
C GLY A 229 48.28 5.14 20.28
N ALA A 230 48.91 4.96 19.13
CA ALA A 230 50.22 4.31 19.02
C ALA A 230 51.29 5.41 18.95
N THR A 231 51.65 5.95 20.11
CA THR A 231 52.82 6.81 20.27
C THR A 231 54.05 5.90 20.29
N ALA A 232 54.76 5.79 19.17
CA ALA A 232 56.08 5.19 19.12
C ALA A 232 57.12 6.27 19.47
N THR A 233 57.66 6.22 20.68
CA THR A 233 58.88 6.95 21.08
C THR A 233 60.10 6.24 20.51
N VAL A 234 60.94 7.05 19.86
CA VAL A 234 62.27 6.75 19.31
C VAL A 234 63.28 6.54 20.44
#